data_AF-A0A261QAI1-F1
#
_entry.id   AF-A0A261QAI1-F1
#
_cell.length_a   1.000
_cell.length_b   1.000
_cell.length_c   1.000
_cell.angle_alpha   90.00
_cell.angle_beta   90.00
_cell.angle_gamma   90.00
#
_symmetry.space_group_name_H-M   'P 1'
#
loop_
_entity.id
_entity.type
_entity.pdbx_description
1 polymer ?
#
loop_
_entity_poly.entity_id
_entity_poly.type
_entity_poly.pdbx_seq_one_letter_code
_entity_poly.pdbx_strand_id
1 'polypeptide(L)' 'MDSTITKYARKKLAREEAIYRDYQALVSAPGSMKTACVDVIMEKYNYNSRSAIWKICKRVEQRQSNGSVN' A
#
# COMPACT_ATOMS: atom_id res chain seq x y z
N MET A 1 -12.76 -11.17 18.05
CA MET A 1 -11.82 -10.76 16.97
C MET A 1 -11.29 -12.02 16.33
N ASP A 2 -11.46 -12.19 15.03
CA ASP A 2 -11.22 -13.46 14.32
C ASP A 2 -9.73 -13.86 14.38
N SER A 3 -9.43 -14.90 15.17
CA SER A 3 -8.08 -15.39 15.47
C SER A 3 -7.47 -16.25 14.35
N THR A 4 -8.08 -16.32 13.16
CA THR A 4 -7.64 -17.19 12.05
C THR A 4 -6.68 -16.53 11.05
N ILE A 5 -6.28 -15.28 11.25
CA ILE A 5 -5.25 -14.65 10.39
C ILE A 5 -3.89 -15.23 10.72
N THR A 6 -3.37 -16.03 9.80
CA THR A 6 -2.03 -16.63 9.91
C THR A 6 -0.95 -15.55 10.09
N LYS A 7 0.15 -15.90 10.77
CA LYS A 7 1.31 -14.99 10.96
C LYS A 7 1.82 -14.41 9.63
N TYR A 8 1.76 -15.20 8.54
CA TYR A 8 2.12 -14.76 7.19
C TYR A 8 1.16 -13.71 6.64
N ALA A 9 -0.15 -13.91 6.79
CA ALA A 9 -1.14 -12.92 6.37
C ALA A 9 -0.97 -11.59 7.12
N ARG A 10 -0.70 -11.63 8.43
CA ARG A 10 -0.44 -10.42 9.23
C ARG A 10 0.79 -9.64 8.75
N LYS A 11 1.91 -10.33 8.49
CA LYS A 11 3.12 -9.71 7.95
C LYS A 11 2.89 -9.10 6.57
N LYS A 12 2.13 -9.79 5.71
CA LYS A 12 1.76 -9.28 4.39
C LYS A 12 0.93 -8.01 4.51
N LEU A 13 -0.11 -8.01 5.34
CA LEU A 13 -0.98 -6.85 5.56
C LEU A 13 -0.17 -5.65 6.08
N ALA A 14 0.66 -5.85 7.10
CA ALA A 14 1.52 -4.79 7.64
C ALA A 14 2.46 -4.20 6.57
N ARG A 15 3.01 -5.04 5.68
CA ARG A 15 3.84 -4.58 4.55
C ARG A 15 3.03 -3.77 3.54
N GLU A 16 1.82 -4.23 3.19
CA GLU A 16 0.93 -3.50 2.27
C GLU A 16 0.54 -2.12 2.83
N GLU A 17 0.20 -2.03 4.12
CA GLU A 17 -0.10 -0.76 4.79
C GLU A 17 1.10 0.19 4.80
N ALA A 18 2.31 -0.33 5.06
CA ALA A 18 3.53 0.49 5.04
C ALA A 18 3.80 1.07 3.63
N ILE A 19 3.66 0.24 2.58
CA ILE A 19 3.80 0.66 1.18
C ILE A 19 2.80 1.77 0.86
N TYR A 20 1.54 1.61 1.24
CA TYR A 20 0.50 2.59 0.95
C TYR A 20 0.72 3.91 1.70
N ARG A 21 1.10 3.85 2.98
CA ARG A 21 1.41 5.05 3.77
C ARG A 21 2.56 5.85 3.14
N ASP A 22 3.63 5.16 2.75
CA ASP A 22 4.78 5.81 2.15
C ASP A 22 4.44 6.38 0.76
N TYR A 23 3.63 5.67 -0.02
CA TYR A 23 3.08 6.19 -1.29
C TYR A 23 2.24 7.46 -1.06
N GLN A 24 1.32 7.45 -0.08
CA GLN A 24 0.49 8.61 0.27
C GLN A 24 1.31 9.81 0.71
N ALA A 25 2.38 9.60 1.47
CA ALA A 25 3.31 10.66 1.87
C ALA A 25 4.04 11.28 0.66
N LEU A 26 4.34 10.50 -0.38
CA LEU A 26 4.97 11.02 -1.60
C LEU A 26 3.97 11.77 -2.48
N VAL A 27 2.74 11.27 -2.64
CA VAL A 27 1.74 11.91 -3.51
C VAL A 27 1.05 13.12 -2.87
N SER A 28 1.14 13.27 -1.55
CA SER A 28 0.64 14.47 -0.86
C SER A 28 1.56 15.69 -1.06
N ALA A 29 2.79 15.48 -1.50
CA ALA A 29 3.72 16.56 -1.82
C ALA A 29 3.24 17.34 -3.07
N PRO A 30 3.19 18.70 -3.01
CA PRO A 30 2.83 19.51 -4.17
C PRO A 30 3.76 19.25 -5.37
N GLY A 31 3.18 19.13 -6.57
CA GLY A 31 3.94 18.88 -7.80
C GLY A 31 4.42 17.44 -7.98
N SER A 32 4.02 16.51 -7.11
CA SER A 32 4.38 15.10 -7.23
C SER A 32 3.67 14.42 -8.40
N MET A 33 4.44 13.65 -9.18
CA MET A 33 3.90 12.83 -10.27
C MET A 33 3.72 11.39 -9.77
N LYS A 34 2.48 10.90 -9.76
CA LYS A 34 2.14 9.60 -9.16
C LYS A 34 2.98 8.43 -9.68
N THR A 35 3.34 8.43 -10.97
CA THR A 35 4.20 7.40 -11.56
C THR A 35 5.63 7.45 -11.01
N ALA A 36 6.20 8.64 -10.82
CA ALA A 36 7.50 8.80 -10.18
C ALA A 36 7.47 8.39 -8.71
N CYS A 37 6.39 8.70 -7.98
CA CYS A 37 6.19 8.22 -6.62
C CYS A 37 6.17 6.68 -6.56
N VAL A 38 5.53 6.02 -7.53
CA VAL A 38 5.53 4.55 -7.61
C VAL A 38 6.92 3.99 -7.88
N ASP A 39 7.74 4.66 -8.70
CA ASP A 39 9.11 4.22 -8.98
C ASP A 39 9.98 4.26 -7.71
N VAL A 40 9.85 5.32 -6.90
CA VAL A 40 10.51 5.42 -5.59
C VAL A 40 10.07 4.29 -4.65
N ILE A 41 8.78 3.97 -4.63
CA ILE A 41 8.23 2.89 -3.80
C ILE A 41 8.70 1.51 -4.29
N MET A 42 8.82 1.32 -5.61
CA MET A 42 9.35 0.08 -6.18
C MET A 42 10.78 -0.18 -5.73
N GLU A 43 11.64 0.83 -5.82
CA GLU A 43 13.03 0.75 -5.36
C GLU A 43 13.11 0.45 -3.86
N LYS A 44 12.40 1.24 -3.04
CA LYS A 44 12.40 1.10 -1.57
C LYS A 44 11.97 -0.29 -1.09
N TYR A 45 10.97 -0.88 -1.73
CA TYR A 45 10.40 -2.17 -1.32
C TYR A 45 10.84 -3.36 -2.17
N ASN A 46 11.78 -3.15 -3.10
CA ASN A 46 12.31 -4.14 -4.03
C ASN A 46 11.22 -4.84 -4.85
N TYR A 47 10.37 -4.06 -5.52
CA TYR A 47 9.35 -4.55 -6.45
C TYR A 47 9.78 -4.32 -7.90
N ASN A 48 9.59 -5.32 -8.75
CA ASN A 48 9.93 -5.26 -10.18
C ASN A 48 8.77 -4.81 -11.07
N SER A 49 7.60 -4.45 -10.49
CA SER A 49 6.41 -4.09 -11.27
C SER A 49 5.61 -2.95 -10.63
N ARG A 50 5.37 -1.88 -11.40
CA ARG A 50 4.47 -0.77 -11.03
C ARG A 50 3.07 -1.27 -10.74
N SER A 51 2.57 -2.20 -11.55
CA SER A 51 1.24 -2.80 -11.39
C SER A 51 1.08 -3.50 -10.05
N ALA A 52 2.16 -4.04 -9.47
CA ALA A 52 2.10 -4.64 -8.14
C ALA A 52 1.83 -3.57 -7.06
N ILE A 53 2.53 -2.43 -7.12
CA ILE A 53 2.32 -1.30 -6.20
C ILE A 53 0.91 -0.73 -6.34
N TRP A 54 0.42 -0.53 -7.56
CA TRP A 54 -0.95 -0.07 -7.80
C TRP A 54 -1.99 -1.01 -7.20
N LYS A 55 -1.82 -2.33 -7.40
CA LYS A 55 -2.72 -3.33 -6.81
C LYS A 55 -2.65 -3.33 -5.29
N ILE A 56 -1.48 -3.08 -4.69
CA ILE A 56 -1.34 -2.95 -3.23
C ILE A 56 -2.11 -1.73 -2.73
N CYS A 57 -1.91 -0.56 -3.35
CA CYS A 57 -2.60 0.66 -2.97
C CYS A 57 -4.12 0.49 -3.05
N LYS A 58 -4.63 -0.05 -4.17
CA LYS A 58 -6.06 -0.32 -4.35
C LYS A 58 -6.61 -1.28 -3.28
N ARG A 59 -5.86 -2.32 -2.90
CA ARG A 59 -6.28 -3.25 -1.84
C ARG A 59 -6.35 -2.59 -0.48
N VAL A 60 -5.39 -1.72 -0.15
CA VAL A 60 -5.37 -0.97 1.10
C VAL A 60 -6.53 0.03 1.14
N GLU A 61 -6.73 0.81 0.08
CA GLU A 61 -7.85 1.74 -0.07
C GLU A 61 -9.20 1.03 0.13
N GLN A 62 -9.41 -0.10 -0.54
CA GLN A 62 -10.65 -0.88 -0.39
C GLN A 62 -10.88 -1.36 1.04
N ARG A 63 -9.83 -1.77 1.77
CA ARG A 63 -9.96 -2.15 3.19
C ARG A 63 -10.32 -0.96 4.06
N GLN A 64 -9.72 0.21 3.81
CA GLN A 64 -10.01 1.43 4.55
C GLN A 64 -11.44 1.92 4.28
N SER A 65 -11.88 1.90 3.02
CA SER A 65 -13.26 2.26 2.64
C SER A 65 -14.29 1.30 3.24
N ASN A 66 -14.03 -0.02 3.19
CA ASN A 66 -14.95 -1.01 3.75
C ASN A 66 -14.97 -1.01 5.29
N GLY A 67 -13.86 -0.60 5.94
CA GLY A 67 -13.79 -0.41 7.39
C GLY A 67 -14.41 0.91 7.86
N SER A 68 -14.68 1.85 6.95
CA SER A 68 -15.34 3.14 7.24
C SER A 68 -16.87 3.07 7.13
N VAL A 69 -17.44 1.89 6.82
CA VAL A 69 -18.87 1.62 6.92
C VAL A 69 -19.12 0.92 8.27
N ASN A 70 -18.98 1.68 9.36
CA ASN A 70 -19.67 1.48 10.64
C ASN A 70 -19.40 2.66 11.57
#